data_AF-A0A8H7ZM53-F1
#
_entry.id   AF-A0A8H7ZM53-F1
#
_cell.length_a   1.000
_cell.length_b   1.000
_cell.length_c   1.000
_cell.angle_alpha   90.00
_cell.angle_beta   90.00
_cell.angle_gamma   90.00
#
_symmetry.space_group_name_H-M   'P 1'
#
loop_
_entity.id
_entity.type
_entity.pdbx_description
1 polymer ?
#
loop_
_entity_poly.entity_id
_entity_poly.type
_entity_poly.pdbx_seq_one_letter_code
_entity_poly.pdbx_strand_id
1 'polypeptide(L)'
;PCTRNLRICVPSASRTTGWASFDGRFRQELSYGDSIVVSFSPYPITTVCREDPSRDWFRSLERCLNWNDRKRQKPFSASQLAGTEPLLSKTARKAAQEEAQKRALVDALLREG
;
A
#
# COMPACT_ATOMS: atom_id res chain seq x y z
N PRO A 1 -20.15 -8.98 32.29
CA PRO A 1 -20.56 -7.68 32.88
C PRO A 1 -19.56 -6.59 32.48
N CYS A 2 -19.91 -5.80 31.47
CA CYS A 2 -19.07 -4.73 30.94
C CYS A 2 -18.88 -3.63 32.01
N THR A 3 -17.63 -3.32 32.33
CA THR A 3 -17.25 -2.26 33.27
C THR A 3 -17.87 -0.95 32.80
N ARG A 4 -18.84 -0.42 33.55
CA ARG A 4 -19.70 0.68 33.09
C ARG A 4 -19.01 2.04 33.01
N ASN A 5 -17.84 2.19 33.66
CA ASN A 5 -17.11 3.45 33.74
C ASN A 5 -15.59 3.22 33.59
N LEU A 6 -14.96 3.96 32.68
CA LEU A 6 -13.51 4.05 32.53
C LEU A 6 -13.06 5.40 33.07
N ARG A 7 -12.13 5.43 34.03
CA ARG A 7 -11.54 6.67 34.55
C ARG A 7 -10.11 6.81 34.07
N ILE A 8 -9.78 7.98 33.53
CA ILE A 8 -8.45 8.37 33.07
C ILE A 8 -8.04 9.59 33.87
N CYS A 9 -6.88 9.56 34.53
CA CYS A 9 -6.41 10.65 35.39
C CYS A 9 -5.07 11.17 34.91
N VAL A 10 -4.85 12.48 35.04
CA VAL A 10 -3.52 13.08 35.00
C VAL A 10 -2.98 13.10 36.42
N PRO A 11 -1.91 12.35 36.75
CA PRO A 11 -1.34 12.38 38.09
C PRO A 11 -0.93 13.79 38.50
N SER A 12 -1.09 14.15 39.77
CA SER A 12 -0.64 15.44 40.31
C SER A 12 0.88 15.63 40.19
N ALA A 13 1.64 14.53 40.23
CA ALA A 13 3.09 14.51 40.02
C ALA A 13 3.50 14.37 38.54
N SER A 14 2.57 14.47 37.59
CA SER A 14 2.90 14.40 36.17
C SER A 14 3.83 15.56 35.78
N ARG A 15 4.74 15.30 34.84
CA ARG A 15 5.65 16.33 34.31
C ARG A 15 5.00 17.21 33.25
N THR A 16 3.88 16.75 32.68
CA THR A 16 3.15 17.43 31.62
C THR A 16 1.65 17.29 31.84
N THR A 17 0.89 18.25 31.33
CA THR A 17 -0.57 18.20 31.23
C THR A 17 -1.00 17.17 30.18
N GLY A 18 -2.26 16.73 30.26
CA GLY A 18 -2.88 15.84 29.29
C GLY A 18 -3.75 16.61 28.29
N TRP A 19 -4.11 15.98 27.18
CA TRP A 19 -5.08 16.53 26.24
C TRP A 19 -6.10 15.46 25.89
N ALA A 20 -7.37 15.82 25.87
CA ALA A 20 -8.45 14.95 25.43
C ALA A 20 -9.22 15.61 24.30
N SER A 21 -9.63 14.82 23.32
CA SER A 21 -10.54 15.22 22.26
C SER A 21 -11.68 14.21 22.16
N PHE A 22 -12.86 14.69 21.77
CA PHE A 22 -14.08 13.90 21.65
C PHE A 22 -14.43 13.81 20.15
N ASP A 23 -14.40 12.61 19.60
CA ASP A 23 -14.65 12.36 18.16
C ASP A 23 -13.76 13.21 17.22
N GLY A 24 -12.50 13.42 17.61
CA GLY A 24 -11.55 14.26 16.87
C GLY A 24 -11.80 15.77 16.97
N ARG A 25 -12.81 16.20 17.74
CA ARG A 25 -13.15 17.61 17.99
C ARG A 25 -13.02 17.96 19.47
N PHE A 26 -13.30 19.22 19.81
CA PHE A 26 -13.39 19.72 21.19
C PHE A 26 -12.19 19.33 22.05
N ARG A 27 -11.00 19.72 21.59
CA ARG A 27 -9.75 19.43 22.29
C ARG A 27 -9.66 20.28 23.56
N GLN A 28 -9.58 19.62 24.71
CA GLN A 28 -9.50 20.25 26.03
C GLN A 28 -8.20 19.81 26.73
N GLU A 29 -7.52 20.77 27.37
CA GLU A 29 -6.38 20.49 28.23
C GLU A 29 -6.86 19.95 29.59
N LEU A 30 -6.16 18.93 30.10
CA LEU A 30 -6.34 18.35 31.41
C LEU A 30 -5.15 18.74 32.29
N SER A 31 -5.44 19.45 33.37
CA SER A 31 -4.43 19.88 34.35
C SER A 31 -4.03 18.74 35.29
N TYR A 32 -2.99 18.98 36.07
CA TYR A 32 -2.50 18.03 37.07
C TYR A 32 -3.58 17.72 38.12
N GLY A 33 -3.86 16.43 38.33
CA GLY A 33 -4.91 15.97 39.25
C GLY A 33 -6.30 15.84 38.60
N ASP A 34 -6.49 16.33 37.38
CA ASP A 34 -7.76 16.18 36.67
C ASP A 34 -8.03 14.74 36.25
N SER A 35 -9.30 14.40 36.06
CA SER A 35 -9.69 13.10 35.54
C SER A 35 -10.90 13.17 34.64
N ILE A 36 -10.91 12.32 33.61
CA ILE A 36 -12.05 12.05 32.73
C ILE A 36 -12.68 10.74 33.15
N VAL A 37 -14.00 10.71 33.20
CA VAL A 37 -14.78 9.47 33.35
C VAL A 37 -15.59 9.26 32.08
N VAL A 38 -15.39 8.12 31.43
CA VAL A 38 -16.13 7.69 30.25
C VAL A 38 -17.14 6.63 30.69
N SER A 39 -18.42 6.93 30.51
CA SER A 39 -19.52 6.02 30.82
C SER A 39 -20.36 5.76 29.58
N PHE A 40 -21.10 4.66 29.57
CA PHE A 40 -22.10 4.41 28.53
C PHE A 40 -23.22 5.46 28.61
N SER A 41 -23.50 6.12 27.49
CA SER A 41 -24.64 7.03 27.37
C SER A 41 -25.95 6.22 27.42
N PRO A 42 -27.00 6.72 28.11
CA PRO A 42 -28.35 6.15 28.02
C PRO A 42 -29.02 6.46 26.66
N TYR A 43 -28.43 7.34 25.86
CA TYR A 43 -28.94 7.78 24.56
C TYR A 43 -28.00 7.28 23.45
N PRO A 44 -28.25 6.09 22.88
CA PRO A 44 -27.46 5.59 21.76
C PRO A 44 -27.78 6.35 20.46
N ILE A 45 -26.77 6.53 19.62
CA ILE A 45 -26.98 7.01 18.24
C ILE A 45 -27.53 5.84 17.42
N THR A 46 -28.67 6.02 16.79
CA THR A 46 -29.27 5.01 15.92
C THR A 46 -28.51 4.93 14.60
N THR A 47 -27.97 3.75 14.28
CA THR A 47 -27.35 3.48 12.98
C THR A 47 -28.34 2.76 12.06
N VAL A 48 -28.58 3.31 10.87
CA VAL A 48 -29.42 2.67 9.84
C VAL A 48 -28.58 1.68 9.05
N CYS A 49 -29.03 0.43 8.99
CA CYS A 49 -28.39 -0.65 8.24
C CYS A 49 -29.26 -1.03 7.03
N ARG A 50 -28.64 -1.55 5.97
CA ARG A 50 -29.31 -2.04 4.76
C ARG A 50 -29.82 -3.47 4.94
N GLU A 51 -28.99 -4.36 5.46
CA GLU A 51 -29.34 -5.77 5.67
C GLU A 51 -29.30 -6.11 7.17
N ASP A 52 -28.10 -6.16 7.74
CA ASP A 52 -27.84 -6.53 9.14
C ASP A 52 -26.60 -5.74 9.62
N PRO A 53 -26.57 -5.25 10.88
CA PRO A 53 -25.45 -4.46 11.39
C PRO A 53 -24.09 -5.14 11.27
N SER A 54 -24.02 -6.45 11.47
CA SER A 54 -22.76 -7.19 11.39
C SER A 54 -22.33 -7.29 9.93
N ARG A 55 -23.23 -7.70 9.03
CA ARG A 55 -22.95 -7.84 7.59
C ARG A 55 -22.53 -6.51 6.96
N ASP A 56 -23.21 -5.42 7.27
CA ASP A 56 -22.88 -4.09 6.74
C ASP A 56 -21.55 -3.57 7.29
N TRP A 57 -21.23 -3.83 8.55
CA TRP A 57 -19.93 -3.51 9.13
C TRP A 57 -18.78 -4.29 8.46
N PHE A 58 -18.91 -5.60 8.30
CA PHE A 58 -17.89 -6.42 7.61
C PHE A 58 -17.67 -5.96 6.16
N ARG A 59 -18.75 -5.72 5.40
CA ARG A 59 -18.65 -5.19 4.03
C ARG A 59 -18.01 -3.80 3.97
N SER A 60 -18.20 -2.96 5.00
CA SER A 60 -17.51 -1.67 5.10
C SER A 60 -16.00 -1.85 5.25
N LEU A 61 -15.58 -2.74 6.15
CA LEU A 61 -14.16 -3.03 6.38
C LEU A 61 -13.46 -3.56 5.13
N GLU A 62 -14.07 -4.53 4.44
CA GLU A 62 -13.51 -5.12 3.21
C GLU A 62 -13.26 -4.05 2.14
N ARG A 63 -14.21 -3.13 1.93
CA ARG A 63 -14.11 -2.04 0.94
C ARG A 63 -13.08 -0.98 1.30
N CYS A 64 -12.88 -0.69 2.59
CA CYS A 64 -12.02 0.41 3.02
C CYS A 64 -10.57 -0.01 3.23
N LEU A 65 -10.32 -1.25 3.66
CA LEU A 65 -9.01 -1.66 4.15
C LEU A 65 -8.32 -2.71 3.27
N ASN A 66 -9.07 -3.54 2.54
CA ASN A 66 -8.55 -4.59 1.66
C ASN A 66 -7.50 -5.51 2.33
N TRP A 67 -7.52 -5.67 3.66
CA TRP A 67 -6.43 -6.29 4.43
C TRP A 67 -6.06 -7.72 4.00
N ASN A 68 -7.03 -8.48 3.50
CA ASN A 68 -6.84 -9.85 3.04
C ASN A 68 -6.90 -9.99 1.51
N ASP A 69 -7.03 -8.89 0.77
CA ASP A 69 -7.03 -8.90 -0.68
C ASP A 69 -5.60 -9.04 -1.20
N ARG A 70 -5.23 -10.27 -1.54
CA ARG A 70 -3.91 -10.59 -2.07
C ARG A 70 -3.96 -10.61 -3.59
N LYS A 71 -3.41 -9.56 -4.22
CA LYS A 71 -3.20 -9.57 -5.66
C LYS A 71 -2.20 -10.66 -6.03
N ARG A 72 -2.60 -11.57 -6.92
CA ARG A 72 -1.72 -12.59 -7.46
C ARG A 72 -0.54 -11.92 -8.18
N GLN A 73 0.68 -12.31 -7.83
CA GLN A 73 1.88 -11.84 -8.52
C GLN A 73 1.78 -12.18 -10.00
N LYS A 74 1.91 -11.16 -10.86
CA LYS A 74 1.93 -11.33 -12.32
C LYS A 74 3.33 -11.80 -12.75
N PRO A 75 3.45 -12.62 -13.81
CA PRO A 75 4.75 -12.92 -14.41
C PRO A 75 5.40 -11.62 -14.89
N PHE A 76 6.73 -11.56 -14.86
CA PHE A 76 7.46 -10.45 -15.46
C PHE A 76 7.09 -10.35 -16.94
N SER A 77 6.71 -9.17 -17.41
CA SER A 77 6.51 -8.98 -18.84
C SER A 77 7.86 -9.10 -19.56
N ALA A 78 7.84 -9.52 -20.83
CA ALA A 78 9.04 -9.57 -21.65
C ALA A 78 9.80 -8.22 -21.66
N SER A 79 9.08 -7.10 -21.56
CA SER A 79 9.66 -5.75 -21.42
C SER A 79 10.39 -5.50 -20.09
N GLN A 80 10.01 -6.17 -19.00
CA GLN A 80 10.68 -6.08 -17.69
C GLN A 80 11.90 -7.02 -17.61
N LEU A 81 11.87 -8.14 -18.33
CA LEU A 81 13.00 -9.06 -18.47
C LEU A 81 14.03 -8.58 -19.52
N ALA A 82 13.59 -7.78 -20.50
CA ALA A 82 14.43 -7.17 -21.55
C ALA A 82 15.27 -5.97 -21.06
N GLY A 83 15.40 -5.76 -19.75
CA GLY A 83 16.40 -4.84 -19.16
C GLY A 83 17.84 -5.39 -19.25
N THR A 84 18.00 -6.68 -19.55
CA THR A 84 19.25 -7.27 -20.03
C THR A 84 19.12 -7.53 -21.52
N GLU A 85 19.32 -6.49 -22.33
CA GLU A 85 19.78 -6.69 -23.71
C GLU A 85 21.06 -7.53 -23.63
N PRO A 86 21.12 -8.75 -24.20
CA PRO A 86 22.42 -9.39 -24.37
C PRO A 86 23.19 -8.49 -25.33
N LEU A 87 24.28 -7.90 -24.83
CA LEU A 87 25.23 -7.14 -25.63
C LEU A 87 25.84 -8.09 -26.68
N LEU A 88 25.13 -8.33 -27.78
CA LEU A 88 25.76 -8.63 -29.06
C LEU A 88 26.56 -7.39 -29.37
N SER A 89 27.83 -7.44 -28.96
CA SER A 89 28.78 -6.34 -29.05
C SER A 89 28.71 -5.75 -30.45
N LYS A 90 28.89 -4.44 -30.57
CA LYS A 90 28.96 -3.76 -31.88
C LYS A 90 29.94 -4.48 -32.84
N THR A 91 30.95 -5.15 -32.27
CA THR A 91 31.87 -6.06 -32.94
C THR A 91 31.19 -7.27 -33.59
N ALA A 92 30.27 -7.95 -32.91
CA ALA A 92 29.54 -9.12 -33.46
C ALA A 92 28.64 -8.74 -34.65
N ARG A 93 27.96 -7.58 -34.58
CA ARG A 93 27.15 -7.07 -35.70
C ARG A 93 28.03 -6.67 -36.90
N LYS A 94 29.19 -6.04 -36.65
CA LYS A 94 30.14 -5.66 -37.69
C LYS A 94 30.79 -6.88 -38.36
N ALA A 95 31.16 -7.91 -37.58
CA ALA A 95 31.73 -9.15 -38.10
C ALA A 95 30.74 -9.89 -39.02
N ALA A 96 29.46 -9.99 -38.62
CA ALA A 96 28.42 -10.60 -39.44
C ALA A 96 28.16 -9.82 -40.75
N GLN A 97 28.20 -8.48 -40.71
CA GLN A 97 28.09 -7.66 -41.92
C GLN A 97 29.29 -7.79 -42.85
N GLU A 98 30.51 -7.86 -42.30
CA GLU A 98 31.73 -8.00 -43.09
C GLU A 98 31.80 -9.38 -43.77
N GLU A 99 31.40 -10.44 -43.07
CA GLU A 99 31.32 -11.79 -43.63
C GLU A 99 30.27 -11.88 -44.74
N ALA A 100 29.09 -11.26 -44.54
CA ALA A 100 28.06 -11.17 -45.57
C ALA A 100 28.52 -10.36 -46.80
N GLN A 101 29.27 -9.26 -46.60
CA GLN A 101 29.85 -8.47 -47.68
C GLN A 101 30.92 -9.25 -48.46
N LYS A 102 31.81 -9.97 -47.77
CA LYS A 102 32.82 -10.82 -48.41
C LYS A 102 32.18 -11.91 -49.25
N ARG A 103 31.15 -12.57 -48.72
CA ARG A 103 30.43 -13.63 -49.43
C ARG A 103 29.69 -13.10 -50.66
N ALA A 104 29.04 -11.95 -50.56
CA ALA A 104 28.40 -11.30 -51.70
C ALA A 104 29.40 -10.88 -52.79
N LEU A 105 30.60 -10.44 -52.40
CA LEU A 105 31.66 -10.07 -53.34
C LEU A 105 32.26 -11.29 -54.04
N VAL A 106 32.47 -12.40 -53.31
CA VAL A 106 32.90 -13.67 -53.90
C VAL A 106 31.86 -14.20 -54.89
N ASP A 107 30.57 -14.16 -54.53
CA ASP A 107 29.49 -14.58 -55.43
C ASP A 107 29.36 -13.65 -56.65
N ALA A 108 29.75 -12.37 -56.55
CA ALA A 108 29.79 -11.46 -57.69
C ALA A 108 30.95 -11.78 -58.64
N LEU A 109 32.15 -12.02 -58.11
CA LEU A 109 33.33 -12.39 -58.91
C LEU A 109 33.16 -13.73 -59.63
N LEU A 110 32.51 -14.70 -58.99
CA LEU A 110 32.18 -15.99 -59.60
C LEU A 110 31.13 -15.91 -60.72
N ARG A 111 30.44 -14.77 -60.88
CA ARG A 111 29.45 -14.56 -61.95
C ARG A 111 30.01 -13.84 -63.19
N GLU A 112 31.19 -13.22 -63.09
CA GLU A 112 31.81 -12.46 -64.19
C GLU A 112 32.99 -13.19 -64.87
N GLY A 113 33.26 -14.46 -64.54
CA GLY A 113 34.22 -15.34 -65.23
C GLY A 113 33.54 -16.56 -65.83
#